data_AF-A0A842U5H3-F1
#
_entry.id   AF-A0A842U5H3-F1
#
_cell.length_a   1.000
_cell.length_b   1.000
_cell.length_c   1.000
_cell.angle_alpha   90.00
_cell.angle_beta   90.00
_cell.angle_gamma   90.00
#
_symmetry.space_group_name_H-M   'P 1'
#
loop_
_entity.id
_entity.type
_entity.pdbx_description
1 polymer ?
#
loop_
_entity_poly.entity_id
_entity_poly.type
_entity_poly.pdbx_seq_one_letter_code
_entity_poly.pdbx_strand_id
1 'polypeptide(L)'
;MEGFNWDEIKEQLRKAVKLEKIEDDLLIKLTVLESNIEENKMVGGMLKSEEEMKRSLGQFMGKQEALDCDIDINQDEKFITLKMKSEEEFKKVYELLNDLFFGDFFKKMIEAMMEVFFKKMIEALMGTIKTYRFPNSKKFLS
;
A
#
# COMPACT_ATOMS: atom_id res chain seq x y z
N MET A 1 8.69 -15.25 -18.10
CA MET A 1 8.29 -14.48 -16.90
C MET A 1 6.78 -14.44 -16.93
N GLU A 2 6.13 -15.23 -16.08
CA GLU A 2 4.67 -15.11 -15.90
C GLU A 2 4.41 -13.68 -15.44
N GLY A 3 3.68 -12.92 -16.27
CA GLY A 3 3.38 -11.53 -15.99
C GLY A 3 2.51 -11.46 -14.74
N PHE A 4 2.79 -10.50 -13.87
CA PHE A 4 1.88 -10.13 -12.77
C PHE A 4 0.47 -9.91 -13.37
N ASN A 5 -0.47 -10.80 -13.07
CA ASN A 5 -1.85 -10.71 -13.55
C ASN A 5 -2.62 -9.72 -12.68
N TRP A 6 -2.53 -8.44 -13.03
CA TRP A 6 -3.15 -7.35 -12.29
C TRP A 6 -4.67 -7.47 -12.20
N ASP A 7 -5.33 -8.01 -13.22
CA ASP A 7 -6.77 -8.19 -13.24
C ASP A 7 -7.21 -9.23 -12.19
N GLU A 8 -6.43 -10.30 -12.04
CA GLU A 8 -6.68 -11.34 -11.02
C GLU A 8 -6.43 -10.82 -9.60
N ILE A 9 -5.37 -10.03 -9.38
CA ILE A 9 -5.10 -9.38 -8.08
C ILE A 9 -6.22 -8.40 -7.72
N LYS A 10 -6.67 -7.59 -8.68
CA LYS A 10 -7.81 -6.67 -8.47
C LYS A 10 -9.09 -7.43 -8.15
N GLU A 11 -9.33 -8.54 -8.82
CA GLU A 11 -10.50 -9.38 -8.54
C GLU A 11 -10.44 -9.99 -7.14
N GLN A 12 -9.28 -10.47 -6.71
CA GLN A 12 -9.08 -10.96 -5.35
C GLN A 12 -9.25 -9.85 -4.31
N LEU A 13 -8.69 -8.65 -4.54
CA LEU A 13 -8.90 -7.50 -3.65
C LEU A 13 -10.37 -7.09 -3.56
N ARG A 14 -11.12 -7.14 -4.67
CA ARG A 14 -12.58 -6.90 -4.69
C ARG A 14 -13.38 -7.95 -3.93
N LYS A 15 -12.91 -9.20 -3.93
CA LYS A 15 -13.54 -10.29 -3.15
C LYS A 15 -13.17 -10.19 -1.67
N ALA A 16 -11.97 -9.71 -1.34
CA ALA A 16 -11.44 -9.64 0.01
C ALA A 16 -11.84 -8.37 0.76
N VAL A 17 -12.09 -7.25 0.07
CA VAL A 17 -12.41 -5.95 0.68
C VAL A 17 -13.66 -5.36 0.04
N LYS A 18 -14.59 -4.92 0.88
CA LYS A 18 -15.79 -4.18 0.50
C LYS A 18 -15.71 -2.77 1.06
N LEU A 19 -15.86 -1.78 0.19
CA LEU A 19 -15.93 -0.37 0.57
C LEU A 19 -17.35 0.14 0.36
N GLU A 20 -17.94 0.73 1.39
CA GLU A 20 -19.29 1.28 1.36
C GLU A 20 -19.25 2.75 1.76
N LYS A 21 -20.03 3.58 1.04
CA LYS A 21 -20.26 4.98 1.37
C LYS A 21 -21.64 5.15 1.98
N ILE A 22 -21.71 5.81 3.13
CA ILE A 22 -22.96 6.17 3.82
C ILE A 22 -23.00 7.69 3.88
N GLU A 23 -23.68 8.29 2.91
CA GLU A 23 -23.66 9.74 2.70
C GLU A 23 -24.42 10.49 3.80
N ASP A 24 -25.50 9.92 4.33
CA ASP A 24 -26.31 10.53 5.40
C ASP A 24 -25.52 10.78 6.70
N ASP A 25 -24.52 9.93 6.99
CA ASP A 25 -23.70 9.98 8.22
C ASP A 25 -22.23 10.35 7.96
N LEU A 26 -21.88 10.69 6.71
CA LEU A 26 -20.50 10.91 6.26
C LEU A 26 -19.54 9.79 6.67
N LEU A 27 -20.04 8.56 6.58
CA LEU A 27 -19.35 7.37 7.08
C LEU A 27 -18.87 6.50 5.92
N ILE A 28 -17.60 6.14 5.95
CA ILE A 28 -16.99 5.19 5.01
C ILE A 28 -16.76 3.90 5.77
N LYS A 29 -17.35 2.80 5.30
CA LYS A 29 -17.16 1.48 5.90
C LYS A 29 -16.29 0.62 5.01
N LEU A 30 -15.18 0.14 5.54
CA LEU A 30 -14.28 -0.81 4.91
C LEU A 30 -14.42 -2.14 5.63
N THR A 31 -14.96 -3.14 4.94
CA THR A 31 -15.17 -4.49 5.48
C THR A 31 -14.20 -5.45 4.81
N VAL A 32 -13.49 -6.23 5.60
CA VAL A 32 -12.63 -7.32 5.14
C VAL A 32 -13.45 -8.61 5.14
N LEU A 33 -13.75 -9.12 3.95
CA LEU A 33 -14.59 -10.29 3.72
C LEU A 33 -13.81 -11.62 3.79
N GLU A 34 -12.53 -11.62 3.43
CA GLU A 34 -11.70 -12.83 3.50
C GLU A 34 -10.90 -12.92 4.80
N SER A 35 -10.89 -14.11 5.40
CA SER A 35 -10.32 -14.34 6.73
C SER A 35 -8.81 -14.56 6.76
N ASN A 36 -8.15 -14.76 5.61
CA ASN A 36 -6.70 -14.98 5.53
C ASN A 36 -5.87 -13.69 5.66
N ILE A 37 -6.51 -12.57 5.97
CA ILE A 37 -5.84 -11.27 6.10
C ILE A 37 -4.98 -11.18 7.37
N GLU A 38 -5.23 -11.99 8.41
CA GLU A 38 -4.40 -12.02 9.62
C GLU A 38 -2.94 -12.43 9.34
N GLU A 39 -2.68 -13.21 8.29
CA GLU A 39 -1.32 -13.53 7.83
C GLU A 39 -0.71 -12.45 6.92
N ASN A 40 -1.53 -11.52 6.44
CA ASN A 40 -1.12 -10.46 5.53
C ASN A 40 -0.65 -9.23 6.33
N LYS A 41 0.65 -9.18 6.61
CA LYS A 41 1.34 -8.11 7.38
C LYS A 41 0.98 -6.68 6.93
N MET A 42 0.54 -6.50 5.68
CA MET A 42 0.14 -5.20 5.14
C MET A 42 -1.18 -4.70 5.75
N VAL A 43 -2.19 -5.57 5.89
CA VAL A 43 -3.50 -5.18 6.42
C VAL A 43 -3.52 -5.29 7.95
N GLY A 44 -2.85 -6.30 8.52
CA GLY A 44 -2.60 -6.36 9.96
C GLY A 44 -1.76 -5.19 10.50
N GLY A 45 -1.02 -4.48 9.62
CA GLY A 45 -0.34 -3.23 9.95
C GLY A 45 -1.28 -2.01 9.98
N MET A 46 -2.26 -1.95 9.08
CA MET A 46 -3.27 -0.87 9.04
C MET A 46 -4.23 -0.89 10.25
N LEU A 47 -4.38 -2.03 10.92
CA LEU A 47 -5.28 -2.25 12.06
C LEU A 47 -4.66 -1.94 13.45
N LYS A 48 -3.43 -1.43 13.53
CA LYS A 48 -2.67 -1.37 14.79
C LYS A 48 -2.97 -0.17 15.69
N SER A 49 -3.40 0.97 15.13
CA SER A 49 -3.83 2.12 15.93
C SER A 49 -4.64 3.10 15.07
N GLU A 50 -5.73 3.60 15.63
CA GLU A 50 -6.54 4.68 15.06
C GLU A 50 -5.67 5.91 14.71
N GLU A 51 -4.74 6.30 15.58
CA GLU A 51 -3.89 7.48 15.35
C GLU A 51 -2.93 7.31 14.16
N GLU A 52 -2.38 6.10 13.99
CA GLU A 52 -1.52 5.80 12.83
C GLU A 52 -2.34 5.85 11.54
N MET A 53 -3.56 5.32 11.56
CA MET A 53 -4.44 5.36 10.40
C MET A 53 -4.83 6.80 10.03
N LYS A 54 -5.19 7.65 11.01
CA LYS A 54 -5.45 9.08 10.77
C LYS A 54 -4.24 9.78 10.16
N ARG A 55 -3.03 9.50 10.65
CA ARG A 55 -1.79 10.09 10.13
C ARG A 55 -1.48 9.59 8.72
N SER A 56 -1.61 8.30 8.45
CA SER A 56 -1.39 7.73 7.11
C SER A 56 -2.39 8.29 6.09
N LEU A 57 -3.68 8.34 6.42
CA LEU A 57 -4.70 8.95 5.55
C LEU A 57 -4.40 10.42 5.29
N GLY A 58 -4.00 11.18 6.33
CA GLY A 58 -3.55 12.57 6.19
C GLY A 58 -2.39 12.70 5.20
N GLN A 59 -1.36 11.87 5.32
CA GLN A 59 -0.21 11.88 4.41
C GLN A 59 -0.57 11.53 2.97
N PHE A 60 -1.44 10.53 2.75
CA PHE A 60 -1.93 10.20 1.40
C PHE A 60 -2.73 11.34 0.77
N MET A 61 -3.41 12.15 1.58
CA MET A 61 -4.09 13.37 1.13
C MET A 61 -3.15 14.58 0.98
N GLY A 62 -1.85 14.43 1.23
CA GLY A 62 -0.87 15.51 1.18
C GLY A 62 -0.94 16.47 2.37
N LYS A 63 -1.59 16.08 3.47
CA LYS A 63 -1.64 16.85 4.72
C LYS A 63 -0.41 16.54 5.59
N GLN A 64 0.12 17.57 6.25
CA GLN A 64 1.17 17.38 7.28
C GLN A 64 0.60 16.87 8.61
N GLU A 65 -0.69 17.14 8.86
CA GLU A 65 -1.39 16.79 10.09
C GLU A 65 -2.26 15.55 9.90
N ALA A 66 -2.60 14.89 11.01
CA ALA A 66 -3.50 13.75 11.01
C ALA A 66 -4.89 14.16 10.53
N LEU A 67 -5.57 13.24 9.85
CA LEU A 67 -6.94 13.46 9.39
C LEU A 67 -7.89 13.57 10.59
N ASP A 68 -8.66 14.66 10.66
CA ASP A 68 -9.63 14.87 11.74
C ASP A 68 -10.93 14.11 11.45
N CYS A 69 -10.90 12.80 11.69
CA CYS A 69 -12.02 11.88 11.54
C CYS A 69 -12.14 10.99 12.78
N ASP A 70 -13.30 10.37 13.00
CA ASP A 70 -13.45 9.32 14.01
C ASP A 70 -13.26 7.97 13.32
N ILE A 71 -12.41 7.11 13.89
CA ILE A 71 -12.15 5.78 13.34
C ILE A 71 -12.60 4.75 14.37
N ASP A 72 -13.47 3.84 13.95
CA ASP A 72 -13.83 2.66 14.74
C ASP A 72 -13.28 1.42 14.04
N ILE A 73 -12.42 0.68 14.74
CA ILE A 73 -11.78 -0.53 14.24
C ILE A 73 -12.40 -1.71 14.98
N ASN A 74 -13.31 -2.41 14.30
CA ASN A 74 -13.92 -3.62 14.83
C ASN A 74 -13.18 -4.84 14.27
N GLN A 75 -12.23 -5.36 15.05
CA GLN A 75 -11.42 -6.51 14.66
C GLN A 75 -12.24 -7.82 14.63
N ASP A 76 -13.24 -7.96 15.51
CA ASP A 76 -14.10 -9.14 15.59
C ASP A 76 -14.98 -9.28 14.35
N GLU A 77 -15.60 -8.18 13.93
CA GLU A 77 -16.45 -8.12 12.74
C GLU A 77 -15.67 -7.73 11.46
N LYS A 78 -14.35 -7.61 11.56
CA LYS A 78 -13.40 -7.35 10.46
C LYS A 78 -13.78 -6.13 9.61
N PHE A 79 -14.25 -5.05 10.25
CA PHE A 79 -14.52 -3.80 9.56
C PHE A 79 -13.89 -2.61 10.26
N ILE A 80 -13.67 -1.57 9.46
CA ILE A 80 -13.22 -0.26 9.90
C ILE A 80 -14.26 0.73 9.42
N THR A 81 -14.73 1.60 10.32
CA THR A 81 -15.53 2.76 9.91
C THR A 81 -14.74 4.03 10.11
N LEU A 82 -14.88 4.92 9.13
CA LEU A 82 -14.26 6.24 9.12
C LEU A 82 -15.38 7.26 9.03
N LYS A 83 -15.64 7.98 10.12
CA LYS A 83 -16.64 9.05 10.16
C LYS A 83 -15.96 10.39 9.96
N MET A 84 -16.40 11.09 8.93
CA MET A 84 -15.81 12.36 8.50
C MET A 84 -16.58 13.53 9.07
N LYS A 85 -15.89 14.64 9.32
CA LYS A 85 -16.50 15.89 9.80
C LYS A 85 -16.94 16.82 8.68
N SER A 86 -16.48 16.57 7.46
CA SER A 86 -16.75 17.38 6.27
C SER A 86 -17.09 16.51 5.07
N GLU A 87 -18.12 16.90 4.32
CA GLU A 87 -18.48 16.27 3.04
C GLU A 87 -17.34 16.31 2.01
N GLU A 88 -16.54 17.36 2.02
CA GLU A 88 -15.42 17.50 1.09
C GLU A 88 -14.33 16.46 1.41
N GLU A 89 -14.01 16.29 2.69
CA GLU A 89 -13.05 15.28 3.14
C GLU A 89 -13.59 13.88 2.92
N PHE A 90 -14.87 13.66 3.20
CA PHE A 90 -15.55 12.40 2.92
C PHE A 90 -15.40 11.96 1.46
N LYS A 91 -15.68 12.86 0.51
CA LYS A 91 -15.52 12.54 -0.92
C LYS A 91 -14.07 12.22 -1.26
N LYS A 92 -13.12 13.04 -0.80
CA LYS A 92 -11.69 12.84 -1.08
C LYS A 92 -11.15 11.54 -0.49
N VAL A 93 -11.50 11.23 0.77
CA VAL A 93 -11.06 10.00 1.45
C VAL A 93 -11.69 8.78 0.79
N TYR A 94 -12.97 8.84 0.41
CA TYR A 94 -13.62 7.76 -0.31
C TYR A 94 -12.97 7.52 -1.67
N GLU A 95 -12.73 8.57 -2.46
CA GLU A 95 -12.05 8.45 -3.76
C GLU A 95 -10.63 7.89 -3.62
N LEU A 96 -9.88 8.34 -2.61
CA LEU A 96 -8.55 7.82 -2.30
C LEU A 96 -8.59 6.33 -1.97
N LEU A 97 -9.48 5.90 -1.07
CA LEU A 97 -9.61 4.49 -0.70
C LEU A 97 -10.09 3.66 -1.89
N ASN A 98 -11.03 4.18 -2.67
CA ASN A 98 -11.53 3.51 -3.86
C ASN A 98 -10.42 3.34 -4.92
N ASP A 99 -9.59 4.35 -5.15
CA ASP A 99 -8.45 4.26 -6.07
C ASP A 99 -7.34 3.35 -5.52
N LEU A 100 -7.14 3.34 -4.20
CA LEU A 100 -6.16 2.48 -3.52
C LEU A 100 -6.54 0.99 -3.60
N PHE A 101 -7.80 0.62 -3.40
CA PHE A 101 -8.23 -0.78 -3.43
C PHE A 101 -8.68 -1.27 -4.81
N PHE A 102 -9.28 -0.40 -5.63
CA PHE A 102 -9.93 -0.81 -6.88
C PHE A 102 -9.42 -0.08 -8.12
N GLY A 103 -8.63 0.96 -7.95
CA GLY A 103 -8.02 1.73 -9.01
C GLY A 103 -6.67 1.19 -9.46
N ASP A 104 -5.89 2.07 -10.09
CA ASP A 104 -4.53 1.76 -10.55
C ASP A 104 -3.46 2.23 -9.56
N PHE A 105 -3.85 2.87 -8.46
CA PHE A 105 -2.90 3.37 -7.47
C PHE A 105 -2.02 2.27 -6.88
N PHE A 106 -2.63 1.15 -6.46
CA PHE A 106 -1.89 0.00 -5.94
C PHE A 106 -0.93 -0.61 -6.99
N LYS A 107 -1.39 -0.70 -8.25
CA LYS A 107 -0.56 -1.12 -9.38
C LYS A 107 0.64 -0.20 -9.56
N LYS A 108 0.42 1.12 -9.63
CA LYS A 108 1.49 2.13 -9.77
C LYS A 108 2.45 2.11 -8.59
N MET A 109 1.96 1.91 -7.37
CA MET A 109 2.79 1.80 -6.18
C MET A 109 3.71 0.58 -6.25
N ILE A 110 3.18 -0.59 -6.62
CA ILE A 110 4.00 -1.80 -6.78
C ILE A 110 4.95 -1.66 -7.97
N GLU A 111 4.51 -1.11 -9.10
CA GLU A 111 5.36 -0.83 -10.25
C GLU A 111 6.52 0.09 -9.87
N ALA A 112 6.25 1.18 -9.14
CA ALA A 112 7.29 2.09 -8.63
C ALA A 112 8.22 1.41 -7.63
N MET A 113 7.70 0.59 -6.72
CA MET A 113 8.52 -0.18 -5.78
C MET A 113 9.38 -1.22 -6.48
N MET A 114 8.84 -1.91 -7.48
CA MET A 114 9.58 -2.85 -8.34
C MET A 114 10.64 -2.12 -9.14
N GLU A 115 10.35 -0.95 -9.69
CA GLU A 115 11.32 -0.15 -10.45
C GLU A 115 12.47 0.32 -9.56
N VAL A 116 12.17 0.80 -8.35
CA VAL A 116 13.18 1.18 -7.34
C VAL A 116 13.98 -0.04 -6.87
N PHE A 117 13.34 -1.19 -6.69
CA PHE A 117 13.98 -2.44 -6.28
C PHE A 117 14.89 -2.99 -7.40
N PHE A 118 14.41 -3.02 -8.64
CA PHE A 118 15.19 -3.40 -9.83
C PHE A 118 16.37 -2.45 -10.04
N LYS A 119 16.16 -1.14 -9.88
CA LYS A 119 17.24 -0.15 -9.98
C LYS A 119 18.32 -0.37 -8.92
N LYS A 120 17.94 -0.59 -7.66
CA LYS A 120 18.89 -0.92 -6.58
C LYS A 120 19.61 -2.25 -6.81
N MET A 121 18.92 -3.25 -7.35
CA MET A 121 19.51 -4.55 -7.68
C MET A 121 20.51 -4.45 -8.83
N ILE A 122 20.20 -3.67 -9.87
CA ILE A 122 21.11 -3.38 -10.98
C ILE A 122 22.31 -2.54 -10.50
N GLU A 123 22.11 -1.55 -9.63
CA GLU A 123 23.20 -0.79 -9.01
C GLU A 123 24.10 -1.67 -8.14
N ALA A 124 23.54 -2.63 -7.40
CA ALA A 124 24.32 -3.61 -6.64
C ALA A 124 25.12 -4.56 -7.55
N LEU A 125 24.51 -5.03 -8.65
CA LEU A 125 25.19 -5.86 -9.65
C LEU A 125 26.30 -5.09 -10.38
N MET A 126 26.06 -3.83 -10.78
CA MET A 126 27.07 -2.97 -11.39
C MET A 126 28.16 -2.52 -10.42
N GLY A 127 27.83 -2.32 -9.14
CA GLY A 127 28.79 -2.05 -8.07
C GLY A 127 29.77 -3.20 -7.82
N THR A 128 29.30 -4.44 -8.01
CA THR A 128 30.12 -5.66 -7.88
C THR A 128 31.05 -5.87 -9.09
N ILE A 129 30.72 -5.31 -10.26
CA ILE A 129 31.57 -5.39 -11.47
C ILE A 129 32.75 -4.40 -11.39
N LYS A 130 32.63 -3.27 -10.68
CA LYS A 130 33.73 -2.30 -10.51
C LYS A 130 34.84 -2.76 -9.55
N THR A 131 34.60 -3.75 -8.69
CA THR A 131 35.63 -4.30 -7.79
C THR A 131 36.44 -5.42 -8.42
N TYR A 132 35.99 -6.02 -9.53
CA TYR A 132 36.77 -6.96 -10.34
C TYR A 132 37.53 -6.24 -11.48
N ARG A 133 38.35 -5.24 -11.12
CA ARG A 133 39.40 -4.76 -12.02
C ARG A 133 40.63 -5.66 -11.82
N PHE A 134 40.82 -6.59 -12.75
CA PHE A 134 41.96 -7.52 -12.83
C PHE A 134 43.28 -6.92 -12.30
N PRO A 135 43.93 -7.50 -11.28
CA PRO A 135 45.32 -7.19 -11.00
C PRO A 135 46.19 -7.88 -12.06
N ASN A 136 46.74 -7.06 -12.94
CA ASN A 136 47.98 -7.24 -13.70
C ASN A 136 48.60 -8.66 -13.71
N SER A 137 48.52 -9.29 -14.88
CA SER A 137 49.42 -10.36 -15.31
C SER A 137 50.86 -9.84 -15.43
N LYS A 138 51.67 -9.91 -14.37
CA LYS A 138 53.14 -9.90 -14.50
C LYS A 138 53.82 -10.69 -13.39
N LYS A 139 54.75 -11.54 -13.84
CA LYS A 139 55.75 -12.35 -13.12
C LYS A 139 55.28 -13.70 -12.60
N PHE A 140 55.56 -14.74 -13.38
CA PHE A 140 56.43 -15.83 -12.92
C PHE A 140 57.34 -16.22 -14.08
N LEU A 141 58.59 -15.72 -14.03
CA LEU A 141 59.75 -16.28 -14.71
C LEU A 141 60.28 -17.40 -13.81
N SER A 142 60.49 -18.58 -14.37
CA SER A 142 61.49 -19.55 -13.94
C SER A 142 62.17 -20.07 -15.19
#